data_AF-A0A846GWU8-F1
#
_entry.id   AF-A0A846GWU8-F1
#
_cell.length_a   1.000
_cell.length_b   1.000
_cell.length_c   1.000
_cell.angle_alpha   90.00
_cell.angle_beta   90.00
_cell.angle_gamma   90.00
#
_symmetry.space_group_name_H-M   'P 1'
#
loop_
_entity.id
_entity.type
_entity.pdbx_description
1 polymer ?
#
loop_
_entity_poly.entity_id
_entity_poly.type
_entity_poly.pdbx_seq_one_letter_code
_entity_poly.pdbx_strand_id
1 'polypeptide(L)'
;MCICINCHYVDRCTTYHAVETQHQVPHLTESPNFEAVEPTINVNIRSTEDIIEMEWDVVGCNSFKQETGKWAKLRPGELVPT
;
A
#
# COMPACT_ATOMS: atom_id res chain seq x y z
N MET A 1 -3.16 -1.05 9.27
CA MET A 1 -4.29 -1.14 8.33
C MET A 1 -4.25 -0.05 7.28
N CYS A 2 -3.44 -0.34 6.26
CA CYS A 2 -3.34 0.40 5.02
C CYS A 2 -4.69 0.55 4.30
N ILE A 3 -5.00 1.77 3.83
CA ILE A 3 -6.20 2.07 3.03
C ILE A 3 -6.14 1.46 1.61
N CYS A 4 -4.98 0.89 1.22
CA CYS A 4 -4.74 0.24 -0.07
C CYS A 4 -5.79 -0.80 -0.43
N ILE A 5 -6.24 -1.61 0.54
CA ILE A 5 -7.16 -2.72 0.28
C ILE A 5 -8.49 -2.27 -0.34
N ASN A 6 -8.87 -1.02 -0.08
CA ASN A 6 -10.15 -0.43 -0.46
C ASN A 6 -9.99 0.82 -1.33
N CYS A 7 -8.81 1.07 -1.92
CA CYS A 7 -8.61 2.22 -2.79
C CYS A 7 -8.76 1.84 -4.26
N HIS A 8 -9.57 2.60 -5.00
CA HIS A 8 -9.73 2.47 -6.45
C HIS A 8 -8.41 2.59 -7.22
N TYR A 9 -7.46 3.38 -6.71
CA TYR A 9 -6.18 3.67 -7.36
C TYR A 9 -5.03 2.76 -6.92
N VAL A 10 -5.31 1.68 -6.16
CA VAL A 10 -4.28 0.81 -5.57
C VAL A 10 -3.32 0.20 -6.61
N ASP A 11 -3.80 -0.08 -7.82
CA ASP A 11 -3.07 -0.66 -8.95
C ASP A 11 -2.43 0.38 -9.88
N ARG A 12 -2.40 1.66 -9.51
CA ARG A 12 -1.89 2.73 -10.39
C ARG A 12 -1.26 3.92 -9.69
N CYS A 13 -1.34 3.99 -8.37
CA CYS A 13 -0.78 5.08 -7.60
C CYS A 13 0.72 4.90 -7.33
N THR A 14 1.50 5.95 -7.55
CA THR A 14 2.94 5.98 -7.24
C THR A 14 3.24 5.78 -5.75
N THR A 15 2.38 6.28 -4.85
CA THR A 15 2.51 6.05 -3.40
C THR A 15 2.36 4.58 -3.04
N TYR A 16 1.33 3.90 -3.57
CA TYR A 16 1.15 2.46 -3.30
C TYR A 16 2.29 1.64 -3.87
N HIS A 17 2.73 1.97 -5.08
CA HIS A 17 3.91 1.35 -5.69
C HIS A 17 5.16 1.49 -4.81
N ALA A 18 5.42 2.66 -4.23
CA ALA A 18 6.55 2.86 -3.33
C ALA A 18 6.43 2.00 -2.05
N VAL A 19 5.22 1.87 -1.49
CA VAL A 19 4.96 1.02 -0.30
C VAL A 19 5.12 -0.47 -0.62
N GLU A 20 4.70 -0.92 -1.81
CA GLU A 20 4.95 -2.29 -2.29
C GLU A 20 6.47 -2.60 -2.33
N THR A 21 7.30 -1.64 -2.76
CA THR A 21 8.76 -1.78 -2.72
C THR A 21 9.27 -1.95 -1.29
N GLN A 22 8.75 -1.18 -0.32
CA GLN A 22 9.15 -1.29 1.09
C GLN A 22 8.74 -2.64 1.70
N HIS A 23 7.60 -3.18 1.28
CA HIS A 23 7.15 -4.51 1.66
C HIS A 23 7.86 -5.65 0.93
N GLN A 24 8.70 -5.35 -0.06
CA GLN A 24 9.39 -6.35 -0.90
C GLN A 24 8.42 -7.34 -1.58
N VAL A 25 7.22 -6.86 -1.92
CA VAL A 25 6.19 -7.65 -2.60
C VAL A 25 6.15 -7.32 -4.09
N PRO A 26 5.65 -8.23 -4.95
CA PRO A 26 5.45 -7.92 -6.36
C PRO A 26 4.49 -6.74 -6.54
N HIS A 27 4.86 -5.82 -7.44
CA HIS A 27 4.03 -4.67 -7.75
C HIS A 27 2.69 -5.09 -8.38
N LEU A 28 1.62 -4.33 -8.10
CA LEU A 28 0.34 -4.49 -8.82
C LEU A 28 0.43 -3.95 -10.26
N THR A 29 1.31 -2.97 -10.49
CA THR A 29 1.64 -2.42 -11.80
C THR A 29 3.11 -2.03 -11.83
N GLU A 30 3.81 -2.28 -12.94
CA GLU A 30 5.20 -1.83 -13.14
C GLU A 30 5.29 -0.36 -13.57
N SER A 31 4.16 0.28 -13.87
CA SER A 31 4.10 1.64 -14.42
C SER A 31 2.91 2.40 -13.85
N PRO A 32 2.97 2.79 -12.56
CA PRO A 32 1.94 3.62 -11.96
C PRO A 32 1.84 4.96 -12.70
N ASN A 33 0.62 5.42 -12.94
CA ASN A 33 0.35 6.63 -13.71
C ASN A 33 -0.53 7.63 -12.96
N PHE A 34 -0.65 7.46 -11.64
CA PHE A 34 -1.47 8.30 -10.78
C PHE A 34 -0.65 8.80 -9.59
N GLU A 35 -0.61 10.11 -9.40
CA GLU A 35 0.00 10.74 -8.23
C GLU A 35 -1.08 11.04 -7.17
N ALA A 36 -0.85 10.57 -5.95
CA ALA A 36 -1.73 10.84 -4.82
C ALA A 36 -1.62 12.29 -4.35
N VAL A 37 -2.75 12.92 -4.03
CA VAL A 37 -2.79 14.23 -3.39
C VAL A 37 -2.70 14.05 -1.88
N GLU A 38 -1.70 14.65 -1.25
CA GLU A 38 -1.49 14.65 0.21
C GLU A 38 -1.58 13.24 0.84
N PRO A 39 -0.75 12.26 0.40
CA PRO A 39 -0.73 10.95 1.04
C PRO A 39 -0.14 11.02 2.45
N THR A 40 -0.78 10.36 3.40
CA THR A 40 -0.30 10.16 4.77
C THR A 40 0.16 8.72 4.90
N ILE A 41 1.43 8.54 5.28
CA ILE A 41 2.05 7.23 5.50
C ILE A 41 2.47 7.13 6.96
N ASN A 42 2.06 6.06 7.62
CA ASN A 42 2.58 5.67 8.92
C ASN A 42 3.71 4.66 8.72
N VAL A 43 4.81 4.85 9.47
CA VAL A 43 5.91 3.89 9.53
C VAL A 43 6.05 3.45 10.98
N ASN A 44 5.82 2.16 11.24
CA ASN A 44 6.12 1.56 12.54
C ASN A 44 7.50 0.92 12.47
N ILE A 45 8.41 1.34 13.35
CA ILE A 45 9.76 0.79 13.43
C ILE A 45 9.87 0.04 14.74
N ARG A 46 10.21 -1.25 14.66
CA ARG A 46 10.47 -2.09 15.82
C ARG A 46 11.89 -2.61 15.71
N SER A 47 12.68 -2.42 16.76
CA SER A 47 14.03 -2.97 16.83
C SER A 47 14.09 -4.02 17.94
N THR A 48 14.74 -5.14 17.67
CA THR A 48 15.07 -6.15 18.69
C THR A 48 16.46 -6.67 18.38
N GLU A 49 17.40 -6.42 19.29
CA GLU A 49 18.81 -6.80 19.16
C GLU A 49 19.37 -6.47 17.77
N ASP A 50 19.50 -7.46 16.90
CA ASP A 50 20.11 -7.36 15.57
C ASP A 50 19.11 -7.18 14.41
N ILE A 51 17.81 -7.10 14.69
CA ILE A 51 16.74 -7.01 13.68
C ILE A 51 16.01 -5.66 13.81
N ILE A 52 15.84 -4.99 12.67
CA ILE A 52 14.96 -3.82 12.52
C ILE A 52 13.81 -4.22 11.60
N GLU A 53 12.60 -4.23 12.13
CA GLU A 53 11.37 -4.43 11.38
C GLU A 53 10.74 -3.07 11.08
N MET A 54 10.25 -2.91 9.85
CA MET A 54 9.56 -1.71 9.40
C MET A 54 8.24 -2.09 8.75
N GLU A 55 7.16 -1.49 9.22
CA GLU A 55 5.81 -1.67 8.69
C GLU A 55 5.34 -0.34 8.09
N TRP A 56 4.91 -0.37 6.82
CA TRP A 56 4.56 0.82 6.05
C TRP A 56 3.09 0.79 5.69
N ASP A 57 2.32 1.73 6.23
CA ASP A 57 0.89 1.84 5.97
C ASP A 57 0.57 3.18 5.31
N VAL A 58 -0.04 3.18 4.13
CA VAL A 58 -0.77 4.37 3.66
C VAL A 58 -2.05 4.46 4.47
N VAL A 59 -2.22 5.50 5.29
CA VAL A 59 -3.37 5.64 6.21
C VAL A 59 -4.36 6.72 5.78
N GLY A 60 -4.00 7.57 4.82
CA GLY A 60 -4.87 8.62 4.31
C GLY A 60 -4.35 9.24 3.02
N CYS A 61 -5.24 9.87 2.25
CA CYS A 61 -4.92 10.60 1.02
C CYS A 61 -6.16 11.39 0.56
N ASN A 62 -5.99 12.63 0.07
CA ASN A 62 -7.09 13.41 -0.49
C ASN A 62 -7.62 12.85 -1.83
N SER A 63 -6.85 11.99 -2.48
CA SER A 63 -7.28 11.23 -3.65
C SER A 63 -7.98 9.92 -3.31
N PHE A 64 -8.18 9.58 -2.04
CA PHE A 64 -8.80 8.32 -1.67
C PHE A 64 -10.21 8.22 -2.29
N LYS A 65 -10.40 7.17 -3.08
CA LYS A 65 -11.69 6.80 -3.64
C LYS A 65 -11.97 5.37 -3.26
N GLN A 66 -13.01 5.16 -2.48
CA GLN A 66 -13.34 3.84 -1.98
C GLN A 66 -13.75 2.91 -3.12
N GLU A 67 -13.12 1.75 -3.17
CA GLU A 67 -13.55 0.58 -3.93
C GLU A 67 -13.26 -0.67 -3.08
N THR A 68 -14.30 -1.16 -2.41
CA THR A 68 -14.17 -2.27 -1.45
C THR A 68 -13.55 -3.51 -2.10
N GLY A 69 -12.47 -4.00 -1.49
CA GLY A 69 -11.77 -5.21 -1.91
C GLY A 69 -11.08 -5.12 -3.27
N LYS A 70 -10.82 -3.90 -3.79
CA LYS A 70 -10.10 -3.72 -5.08
C LYS A 70 -8.78 -4.49 -5.09
N TRP A 71 -8.00 -4.43 -4.01
CA TRP A 71 -6.74 -5.18 -3.91
C TRP A 71 -6.96 -6.69 -4.01
N ALA A 72 -7.92 -7.23 -3.25
CA ALA A 72 -8.22 -8.67 -3.26
C ALA A 72 -8.71 -9.17 -4.62
N LYS A 73 -9.41 -8.33 -5.40
CA LYS A 73 -9.81 -8.65 -6.78
C LYS A 73 -8.61 -8.74 -7.73
N LEU A 74 -7.54 -7.98 -7.48
CA LEU A 74 -6.31 -8.00 -8.27
C LEU A 74 -5.40 -9.18 -7.89
N ARG A 75 -5.51 -9.68 -6.66
CA ARG A 75 -4.71 -10.77 -6.10
C ARG A 75 -5.60 -11.92 -5.60
N PRO A 76 -6.32 -12.61 -6.50
CA PRO A 76 -7.25 -13.65 -6.10
C PRO A 76 -6.52 -14.81 -5.41
N GLY A 77 -6.96 -15.15 -4.19
CA GLY A 77 -6.40 -16.25 -3.39
C GLY A 77 -5.21 -15.87 -2.51
N GLU A 78 -4.71 -14.64 -2.59
CA GLU A 78 -3.68 -14.14 -1.68
C GLU A 78 -4.30 -13.61 -0.37
N LEU A 79 -3.52 -13.66 0.71
CA LEU A 79 -3.92 -13.06 1.99
C LEU A 79 -3.99 -11.54 1.83
N VAL A 80 -5.08 -10.95 2.31
CA VAL A 80 -5.28 -9.50 2.27
C VAL A 80 -4.34 -8.84 3.30
N PRO A 81 -3.55 -7.82 2.92
CA PRO A 81 -2.73 -7.07 3.87
C PRO A 81 -3.57 -6.46 4.98
N THR A 82 -3.12 -6.58 6.23
CA THR A 82 -3.79 -6.08 7.44
C THR A 82 -3.04 -4.91 8.06
#